data_AF-A0A0C3AKQ9-F1
#
_entry.id   AF-A0A0C3AKQ9-F1
#
_cell.length_a   1.000
_cell.length_b   1.000
_cell.length_c   1.000
_cell.angle_alpha   90.00
_cell.angle_beta   90.00
_cell.angle_gamma   90.00
#
_symmetry.space_group_name_H-M   'P 1'
#
loop_
_entity.id
_entity.type
_entity.pdbx_description
1 polymer ?
#
loop_
_entity_poly.entity_id
_entity_poly.type
_entity_poly.pdbx_seq_one_letter_code
_entity_poly.pdbx_strand_id
1 'polypeptide(L)'
;MLNSRVQYLLLVGGFGDSQYLQKVLGDQLKTHGIYIVTTEEPSKKAAAEGAMIWYIKQSVMARIARTTIGVRVNRLYNPRDPEHVRRHKLVWSDLDGVWKLNGGFNAFVSKGTRMQSNFTHIKKFHRIYGSLQDTLGSYSCPLSIWEGEATPAWVRDLEDKDLPQLRSLCTLKADLSGLKGSFKRKVGPGGEYYRVDFRVAVRFGGTQLQARLQWDEGGVLREGPVTIIPNAII
;
A
#
# COMPACT_ATOMS: atom_id res chain seq x y z
N MET A 1 -21.77 25.50 -21.53
CA MET A 1 -22.78 24.41 -21.44
C MET A 1 -22.41 23.35 -22.47
N LEU A 2 -22.23 22.08 -22.07
CA LEU A 2 -21.81 21.02 -22.99
C LEU A 2 -22.90 20.72 -24.03
N ASN A 3 -22.71 21.17 -25.26
CA ASN A 3 -23.57 20.83 -26.39
C ASN A 3 -23.19 19.44 -26.92
N SER A 4 -23.59 18.38 -26.20
CA SER A 4 -23.25 17.00 -26.53
C SER A 4 -24.24 16.43 -27.55
N ARG A 5 -23.93 16.59 -28.85
CA ARG A 5 -24.64 15.85 -29.92
C ARG A 5 -24.29 14.37 -29.80
N VAL A 6 -25.31 13.54 -29.57
CA VAL A 6 -25.20 12.08 -29.62
C VAL A 6 -24.82 11.67 -31.05
N GLN A 7 -23.84 10.79 -31.21
CA GLN A 7 -23.38 10.30 -32.52
C GLN A 7 -23.73 8.83 -32.74
N TYR A 8 -23.92 8.05 -31.68
CA TYR A 8 -24.12 6.61 -31.74
C TYR A 8 -25.26 6.17 -30.82
N LEU A 9 -26.11 5.28 -31.33
CA LEU A 9 -27.11 4.56 -30.55
C LEU A 9 -26.72 3.08 -30.49
N LEU A 10 -26.47 2.59 -29.27
CA LEU A 10 -26.16 1.18 -29.03
C LEU A 10 -27.46 0.41 -28.79
N LEU A 11 -27.83 -0.48 -29.71
CA LEU A 11 -28.94 -1.42 -29.54
C LEU A 11 -28.40 -2.73 -28.97
N VAL A 12 -28.87 -3.09 -27.78
CA VAL A 12 -28.42 -4.29 -27.05
C VAL A 12 -29.61 -5.12 -26.53
N GLY A 13 -29.41 -6.43 -26.40
CA GLY A 13 -30.42 -7.37 -25.92
C GLY A 13 -31.32 -7.90 -27.04
N GLY A 14 -32.06 -8.98 -26.78
CA GLY A 14 -32.76 -9.73 -27.83
C GLY A 14 -33.81 -8.95 -28.63
N PHE A 15 -34.34 -7.85 -28.08
CA PHE A 15 -35.21 -6.95 -28.85
C PHE A 15 -34.44 -6.04 -29.80
N GLY A 16 -33.20 -5.67 -29.43
CA GLY A 16 -32.27 -4.89 -30.25
C GLY A 16 -31.83 -5.62 -31.52
N ASP A 17 -31.94 -6.95 -31.56
CA ASP A 17 -31.63 -7.78 -32.73
C ASP A 17 -32.73 -7.80 -33.81
N SER A 18 -33.88 -7.19 -33.52
CA SER A 18 -34.98 -7.09 -34.47
C SER A 18 -34.59 -6.22 -35.67
N GLN A 19 -34.50 -6.82 -36.86
CA GLN A 19 -34.22 -6.07 -38.10
C GLN A 19 -35.25 -4.96 -38.36
N TYR A 20 -36.51 -5.20 -37.97
CA TYR A 20 -37.57 -4.19 -38.09
C TYR A 20 -37.27 -2.98 -37.18
N LEU A 21 -36.93 -3.23 -35.92
CA LEU A 21 -36.56 -2.17 -34.97
C LEU A 21 -35.35 -1.37 -35.46
N GLN A 22 -34.29 -2.06 -35.90
CA GLN A 22 -33.07 -1.43 -36.40
C GLN A 22 -33.35 -0.56 -37.63
N LYS A 23 -34.21 -1.03 -38.54
CA LYS A 23 -34.60 -0.26 -39.73
C LYS A 23 -35.40 0.99 -39.37
N VAL A 24 -36.44 0.85 -38.55
CA VAL A 24 -37.29 1.98 -38.11
C VAL A 24 -36.45 3.04 -37.41
N LEU A 25 -35.62 2.63 -36.46
CA LEU A 25 -34.74 3.56 -35.75
C LEU A 25 -33.67 4.15 -36.67
N GLY A 26 -33.11 3.35 -37.58
CA GLY A 26 -32.07 3.79 -38.51
C GLY A 26 -32.56 4.89 -39.44
N ASP A 27 -33.75 4.72 -40.00
CA ASP A 27 -34.37 5.70 -40.91
C ASP A 27 -34.70 7.01 -40.18
N GLN A 28 -35.16 6.93 -38.94
CA GLN A 28 -35.49 8.10 -38.10
C GLN A 28 -34.25 8.85 -37.59
N LEU A 29 -33.18 8.13 -37.26
CA LEU A 29 -32.02 8.69 -36.56
C LEU A 29 -30.87 9.08 -37.50
N LYS A 30 -30.79 8.50 -38.70
CA LYS A 30 -29.82 8.91 -39.73
C LYS A 30 -29.97 10.38 -40.12
N THR A 31 -31.20 10.89 -40.17
CA THR A 31 -31.48 12.31 -40.47
C THR A 31 -30.89 13.27 -39.44
N HIS A 32 -30.62 12.75 -38.23
CA HIS A 32 -29.99 13.48 -37.13
C HIS A 32 -28.48 13.19 -37.00
N GLY A 33 -27.89 12.44 -37.94
CA GLY A 33 -26.48 12.06 -37.93
C GLY A 33 -26.11 11.04 -36.85
N ILE A 34 -27.09 10.29 -36.34
CA ILE A 34 -26.88 9.26 -35.31
C ILE A 34 -26.79 7.89 -35.98
N TYR A 35 -25.70 7.17 -35.73
CA TYR A 35 -25.46 5.83 -36.27
C TYR A 35 -25.88 4.75 -35.28
N ILE A 36 -26.57 3.73 -35.77
CA ILE A 36 -26.91 2.56 -34.98
C ILE A 36 -25.73 1.60 -34.95
N VAL A 37 -25.36 1.16 -33.76
CA VAL A 37 -24.35 0.14 -33.51
C VAL A 37 -25.05 -1.04 -32.82
N THR A 38 -24.94 -2.21 -33.42
CA THR A 38 -25.47 -3.48 -32.92
C THR A 38 -24.34 -4.45 -32.65
N THR A 39 -24.62 -5.54 -31.93
CA THR A 39 -23.67 -6.65 -31.78
C THR A 39 -23.53 -7.40 -33.10
N GLU A 40 -22.30 -7.79 -33.46
CA GLU A 40 -22.02 -8.53 -34.70
C GLU A 40 -22.75 -9.89 -34.76
N GLU A 41 -23.07 -10.46 -33.59
CA GLU A 41 -23.86 -11.70 -33.46
C GLU A 41 -25.08 -11.47 -32.56
N PRO A 42 -26.29 -11.91 -32.96
CA PRO A 42 -27.54 -11.76 -32.17
C PRO A 42 -27.54 -12.50 -30.83
N SER A 43 -26.64 -13.47 -30.62
CA SER A 43 -26.55 -14.23 -29.37
C SER A 43 -25.55 -13.62 -28.37
N LYS A 44 -24.75 -12.63 -28.78
CA LYS A 44 -23.75 -11.99 -27.92
C LYS A 44 -24.43 -10.99 -26.97
N LYS A 45 -24.24 -11.20 -25.68
CA LYS A 45 -24.75 -10.30 -24.64
C LYS A 45 -23.74 -9.18 -24.41
N ALA A 46 -23.90 -8.06 -25.11
CA ALA A 46 -23.02 -6.88 -24.97
C ALA A 46 -22.76 -6.47 -23.51
N ALA A 47 -23.75 -6.57 -22.63
CA ALA A 47 -23.58 -6.30 -21.20
C ALA A 47 -22.63 -7.28 -20.50
N ALA A 48 -22.69 -8.57 -20.84
CA ALA A 48 -21.81 -9.60 -20.30
C ALA A 48 -20.38 -9.47 -20.85
N GLU A 49 -20.23 -9.18 -22.15
CA GLU A 49 -18.92 -8.90 -22.75
C GLU A 49 -18.31 -7.63 -22.17
N GLY A 50 -19.09 -6.57 -22.00
CA GLY A 50 -18.66 -5.35 -21.34
C GLY A 50 -18.19 -5.59 -19.91
N ALA A 51 -18.94 -6.38 -19.14
CA ALA A 51 -18.54 -6.78 -17.78
C ALA A 51 -17.24 -7.59 -17.78
N MET A 52 -17.06 -8.52 -18.73
CA MET A 52 -15.86 -9.33 -18.86
C MET A 52 -14.65 -8.49 -19.30
N ILE A 53 -14.79 -7.63 -20.31
CA ILE A 53 -13.74 -6.70 -20.76
C ILE A 53 -13.35 -5.78 -19.61
N TRP A 54 -14.33 -5.25 -18.88
CA TRP A 54 -14.08 -4.42 -17.70
C TRP A 54 -13.31 -5.20 -16.64
N TYR A 55 -13.72 -6.43 -16.31
CA TYR A 55 -13.04 -7.29 -15.34
C TYR A 55 -11.60 -7.61 -15.75
N ILE A 56 -11.37 -7.95 -17.02
CA ILE A 56 -10.03 -8.22 -17.56
C ILE A 56 -9.17 -6.95 -17.53
N LYS A 57 -9.72 -5.80 -17.96
CA LYS A 57 -9.00 -4.52 -17.91
C LYS A 57 -8.68 -4.06 -16.49
N GLN A 58 -9.50 -4.44 -15.51
CA GLN A 58 -9.21 -4.21 -14.09
C GLN A 58 -8.31 -5.28 -13.48
N SER A 59 -8.13 -6.42 -14.14
CA SER A 59 -7.22 -7.47 -13.69
C SER A 59 -5.78 -7.10 -14.05
N VAL A 60 -5.14 -6.32 -13.18
CA VAL A 60 -3.69 -6.13 -13.27
C VAL A 60 -3.02 -7.44 -12.88
N MET A 61 -2.53 -8.18 -13.88
CA MET A 61 -1.84 -9.46 -13.65
C MET A 61 -0.55 -9.28 -12.84
N ALA A 62 0.19 -8.20 -13.12
CA ALA A 62 1.35 -7.80 -12.35
C ALA A 62 1.69 -6.32 -12.52
N ARG A 63 2.40 -5.74 -11.56
CA ARG A 63 3.10 -4.45 -11.67
C ARG A 63 4.56 -4.59 -11.29
N ILE A 64 5.40 -3.65 -11.74
CA ILE A 64 6.83 -3.63 -11.41
C ILE A 64 7.10 -2.36 -10.61
N ALA A 65 7.48 -2.52 -9.35
CA ALA A 65 7.76 -1.37 -8.48
C ALA A 65 8.82 -0.44 -9.11
N ARG A 66 8.47 0.84 -9.29
CA ARG A 66 9.36 1.84 -9.91
C ARG A 66 10.40 2.38 -8.94
N THR A 67 10.07 2.33 -7.65
CA THR A 67 10.94 2.76 -6.55
C THR A 67 10.88 1.74 -5.42
N THR A 68 11.81 1.86 -4.48
CA THR A 68 11.83 0.96 -3.32
C THR A 68 10.95 1.55 -2.21
N ILE A 69 10.00 0.77 -1.69
CA ILE A 69 9.12 1.15 -0.59
C ILE A 69 9.59 0.46 0.69
N GLY A 70 9.74 1.22 1.77
CA GLY A 70 10.25 0.71 3.03
C GLY A 70 9.77 1.52 4.23
N VAL A 71 10.21 1.08 5.41
CA VAL A 71 10.09 1.84 6.65
C VAL A 71 11.48 2.09 7.21
N ARG A 72 11.62 3.21 7.91
CA ARG A 72 12.80 3.51 8.72
C ARG A 72 12.74 2.66 9.99
N VAL A 73 13.87 2.10 10.37
CA VAL A 73 13.99 1.20 11.51
C VAL A 73 15.23 1.51 12.32
N ASN A 74 15.18 1.14 13.59
CA ASN A 74 16.35 1.12 14.45
C ASN A 74 16.98 -0.27 14.31
N ARG A 75 18.27 -0.34 14.01
CA ARG A 75 19.02 -1.59 13.90
C ARG A 75 19.78 -1.85 15.19
N LEU A 76 19.92 -3.12 15.57
CA LEU A 76 20.76 -3.50 16.71
C LEU A 76 22.23 -3.16 16.39
N TYR A 77 22.93 -2.55 17.34
CA TYR A 77 24.36 -2.30 17.18
C TYR A 77 25.14 -3.61 17.18
N ASN A 78 26.04 -3.79 16.22
CA ASN A 78 26.88 -4.96 16.08
C ASN A 78 28.33 -4.48 15.99
N PRO A 79 29.16 -4.68 17.03
CA PRO A 79 30.54 -4.21 17.02
C PRO A 79 31.44 -4.96 16.02
N ARG A 80 30.95 -6.07 15.44
CA ARG A 80 31.67 -6.82 14.41
C ARG A 80 31.37 -6.35 12.99
N ASP A 81 30.40 -5.46 12.81
CA ASP A 81 30.05 -4.90 11.51
C ASP A 81 30.80 -3.57 11.30
N PRO A 82 31.71 -3.46 10.31
CA PRO A 82 32.44 -2.22 10.04
C PRO A 82 31.55 -0.99 9.80
N GLU A 83 30.37 -1.17 9.19
CA GLU A 83 29.42 -0.06 8.96
C GLU A 83 28.81 0.42 10.26
N HIS A 84 28.56 -0.48 11.22
CA HIS A 84 28.08 -0.12 12.54
C HIS A 84 29.18 0.61 13.33
N VAL A 85 30.43 0.13 13.26
CA VAL A 85 31.58 0.76 13.93
C VAL A 85 31.83 2.19 13.40
N ARG A 86 31.69 2.40 12.09
CA ARG A 86 31.73 3.76 11.50
C ARG A 86 30.67 4.69 12.08
N ARG A 87 29.52 4.14 12.48
CA ARG A 87 28.38 4.84 13.09
C ARG A 87 28.39 4.83 14.62
N HIS A 88 29.48 4.42 15.28
CA HIS A 88 29.51 4.25 16.75
C HIS A 88 29.06 5.49 17.53
N LYS A 89 29.32 6.71 17.01
CA LYS A 89 28.90 7.98 17.64
C LYS A 89 27.38 8.18 17.67
N LEU A 90 26.63 7.45 16.83
CA LEU A 90 25.18 7.50 16.73
C LEU A 90 24.49 6.39 17.54
N VAL A 91 25.27 5.58 18.26
CA VAL A 91 24.76 4.47 19.06
C VAL A 91 24.08 5.02 20.31
N TRP A 92 22.89 4.52 20.59
CA TRP A 92 22.12 4.86 21.78
C TRP A 92 21.49 3.60 22.37
N SER A 93 21.17 3.62 23.66
CA SER A 93 20.47 2.53 24.34
C SER A 93 18.99 2.87 24.50
N ASP A 94 18.12 1.94 24.14
CA ASP A 94 16.67 2.07 24.36
C ASP A 94 16.28 1.62 25.78
N LEU A 95 15.00 1.72 26.14
CA LEU A 95 14.53 1.37 27.50
C LEU A 95 14.73 -0.11 27.84
N ASP A 96 14.89 -0.98 26.83
CA ASP A 96 15.26 -2.38 26.98
C ASP A 96 16.75 -2.61 27.31
N GLY A 97 17.57 -1.54 27.34
CA GLY A 97 19.01 -1.60 27.55
C GLY A 97 19.80 -2.04 26.32
N VAL A 98 19.15 -2.22 25.17
CA VAL A 98 19.78 -2.71 23.96
C VAL A 98 20.33 -1.55 23.15
N TRP A 99 21.59 -1.66 22.75
CA TRP A 99 22.26 -0.69 21.89
C TRP A 99 21.72 -0.75 20.46
N LYS A 100 21.27 0.40 19.95
CA LYS A 100 20.63 0.54 18.64
C LYS A 100 21.27 1.70 17.86
N LEU A 101 21.09 1.65 16.55
CA LEU A 101 21.48 2.67 15.58
C LEU A 101 20.23 3.12 14.83
N ASN A 102 20.05 4.44 14.72
CA ASN A 102 18.98 5.05 13.95
C ASN A 102 19.30 5.08 12.45
N GLY A 103 18.27 5.31 11.64
CA GLY A 103 18.42 5.51 10.19
C GLY A 103 18.58 4.22 9.39
N GLY A 104 18.33 3.05 9.98
CA GLY A 104 18.22 1.81 9.23
C GLY A 104 17.01 1.84 8.29
N PHE A 105 17.08 1.10 7.19
CA PHE A 105 15.98 0.97 6.25
C PHE A 105 15.62 -0.49 6.05
N ASN A 106 14.31 -0.77 6.04
CA ASN A 106 13.77 -2.09 5.81
C ASN A 106 12.76 -2.03 4.67
N ALA A 107 13.16 -2.49 3.49
CA ALA A 107 12.33 -2.48 2.29
C ALA A 107 11.25 -3.57 2.36
N PHE A 108 10.02 -3.25 1.95
CA PHE A 108 8.95 -4.22 1.70
C PHE A 108 8.88 -4.59 0.23
N VAL A 109 9.10 -3.61 -0.63
CA VAL A 109 9.05 -3.78 -2.08
C VAL A 109 10.27 -3.07 -2.66
N SER A 110 11.21 -3.81 -3.24
CA SER A 110 12.37 -3.22 -3.90
C SER A 110 12.03 -2.78 -5.31
N LYS A 111 12.69 -1.73 -5.81
CA LYS A 111 12.61 -1.33 -7.22
C LYS A 111 12.86 -2.53 -8.13
N GLY A 112 12.06 -2.68 -9.18
CA GLY A 112 12.09 -3.82 -10.10
C GLY A 112 11.32 -5.05 -9.62
N THR A 113 10.78 -5.07 -8.40
CA THR A 113 9.99 -6.21 -7.91
C THR A 113 8.70 -6.36 -8.73
N ARG A 114 8.54 -7.50 -9.39
CA ARG A 114 7.29 -7.88 -10.07
C ARG A 114 6.26 -8.38 -9.04
N MET A 115 5.26 -7.57 -8.77
CA MET A 115 4.16 -7.84 -7.85
C MET A 115 2.96 -8.38 -8.62
N GLN A 116 2.50 -9.58 -8.28
CA GLN A 116 1.30 -10.20 -8.85
C GLN A 116 0.07 -9.96 -7.96
N SER A 117 -1.10 -10.43 -8.39
CA SER A 117 -2.38 -10.27 -7.68
C SER A 117 -2.38 -10.78 -6.22
N ASN A 118 -1.58 -11.81 -5.90
CA ASN A 118 -1.45 -12.38 -4.56
C ASN A 118 -0.31 -11.78 -3.73
N PHE A 119 0.38 -10.74 -4.24
CA PHE A 119 1.55 -10.18 -3.57
C PHE A 119 1.19 -9.64 -2.19
N THR A 120 1.84 -10.18 -1.16
CA THR A 120 1.69 -9.75 0.23
C THR A 120 3.03 -9.87 0.94
N HIS A 121 3.50 -8.76 1.51
CA HIS A 121 4.65 -8.72 2.39
C HIS A 121 4.22 -8.22 3.75
N ILE A 122 4.53 -9.02 4.78
CA ILE A 122 4.25 -8.69 6.16
C ILE A 122 5.57 -8.76 6.91
N LYS A 123 5.93 -7.66 7.58
CA LYS A 123 7.10 -7.65 8.49
C LYS A 123 6.65 -7.28 9.89
N LYS A 124 7.25 -7.95 10.87
CA LYS A 124 7.04 -7.72 12.29
C LYS A 124 7.98 -6.64 12.78
N PHE A 125 7.45 -5.73 13.56
CA PHE A 125 8.17 -4.67 14.23
C PHE A 125 7.70 -4.60 15.67
N HIS A 126 8.45 -3.85 16.46
CA HIS A 126 8.03 -3.53 17.81
C HIS A 126 8.37 -2.09 18.12
N ARG A 127 7.64 -1.52 19.06
CA ARG A 127 7.94 -0.22 19.66
C ARG A 127 7.93 -0.36 21.18
N ILE A 128 8.80 0.42 21.80
CA ILE A 128 8.95 0.46 23.24
C ILE A 128 8.45 1.81 23.75
N TYR A 129 7.77 1.79 24.89
CA TYR A 129 7.16 2.94 25.54
C TYR A 129 7.56 2.96 27.02
N GLY A 130 7.85 4.14 27.57
CA GLY A 130 8.09 4.31 29.00
C GLY A 130 6.80 4.38 29.82
N SER A 131 5.69 4.81 29.21
CA SER A 131 4.40 4.98 29.86
C SER A 131 3.26 4.51 28.96
N LEU A 132 2.19 3.98 29.58
CA LEU A 132 0.95 3.59 28.89
C LEU A 132 0.08 4.80 28.48
N GLN A 133 0.33 5.97 29.07
CA GLN A 133 -0.35 7.21 28.68
C GLN A 133 0.19 7.76 27.36
N ASP A 134 1.41 7.38 26.98
CA ASP A 134 2.06 7.83 25.75
C ASP A 134 1.44 7.13 24.53
N THR A 135 0.43 7.76 23.93
CA THR A 135 0.00 7.58 22.53
C THR A 135 -0.58 6.21 22.13
N LEU A 136 -1.35 5.55 22.99
CA LEU A 136 -2.07 4.34 22.58
C LEU A 136 -3.20 4.60 21.56
N GLY A 137 -3.83 5.77 21.58
CA GLY A 137 -4.99 6.06 20.72
C GLY A 137 -4.67 6.40 19.25
N SER A 138 -3.42 6.70 18.91
CA SER A 138 -3.05 7.12 17.54
C SER A 138 -1.59 6.79 17.26
N TYR A 139 -1.31 5.50 17.12
CA TYR A 139 0.00 5.06 16.64
C TYR A 139 0.14 5.35 15.15
N SER A 140 1.31 5.84 14.77
CA SER A 140 1.65 6.16 13.39
C SER A 140 2.96 5.51 12.96
N CYS A 141 2.97 4.99 11.73
CA CYS A 141 4.15 4.39 11.10
C CYS A 141 4.39 5.03 9.72
N PRO A 142 5.43 5.85 9.55
CA PRO A 142 5.76 6.45 8.27
C PRO A 142 6.30 5.42 7.29
N LEU A 143 5.64 5.27 6.14
CA LEU A 143 6.21 4.62 4.96
C LEU A 143 7.05 5.64 4.19
N SER A 144 8.18 5.18 3.67
CA SER A 144 9.09 5.99 2.87
C SER A 144 9.38 5.31 1.54
N ILE A 145 9.72 6.14 0.55
CA ILE A 145 10.26 5.71 -0.73
C ILE A 145 11.75 6.00 -0.75
N TRP A 146 12.48 5.08 -1.37
CA TRP A 146 13.86 5.25 -1.77
C TRP A 146 13.95 5.31 -3.29
N GLU A 147 14.45 6.45 -3.80
CA GLU A 147 14.57 6.75 -5.23
C GLU A 147 15.93 6.31 -5.84
N GLY A 148 16.87 5.80 -5.04
CA GLY A 148 18.14 5.28 -5.55
C GLY A 148 18.02 3.88 -6.18
N GLU A 149 19.05 3.48 -6.93
CA GLU A 149 19.06 2.19 -7.66
C GLU A 149 19.14 0.98 -6.71
N ALA A 150 20.17 0.92 -5.86
CA ALA A 150 20.32 -0.14 -4.89
C ALA A 150 19.50 0.15 -3.63
N THR A 151 18.87 -0.87 -3.05
CA THR A 151 18.18 -0.75 -1.75
C THR A 151 19.23 -0.57 -0.65
N PRO A 152 19.22 0.55 0.09
CA PRO A 152 20.25 0.83 1.07
C PRO A 152 19.93 0.13 2.41
N ALA A 153 20.97 -0.25 3.15
CA ALA A 153 20.81 -0.70 4.53
C ALA A 153 20.49 0.47 5.48
N TRP A 154 20.98 1.67 5.13
CA TRP A 154 20.91 2.92 5.89
C TRP A 154 20.41 4.06 5.01
N VAL A 155 19.47 4.84 5.53
CA VAL A 155 18.92 6.03 4.86
C VAL A 155 19.29 7.32 5.57
N ARG A 156 20.27 7.25 6.47
CA ARG A 156 20.96 8.39 7.07
C ARG A 156 22.47 8.27 6.89
N ASP A 157 23.13 9.41 6.76
CA ASP A 157 24.59 9.50 6.73
C ASP A 157 25.21 9.38 8.15
N LEU A 158 26.51 9.65 8.27
CA LEU A 158 27.26 9.59 9.52
C LEU A 158 27.01 10.81 10.42
N GLU A 159 26.35 11.85 9.89
CA GLU A 159 26.00 13.09 10.58
C GLU A 159 24.52 13.10 11.01
N ASP A 160 23.87 11.93 10.96
CA ASP A 160 22.45 11.68 11.26
C ASP A 160 21.47 12.46 10.37
N LYS A 161 21.88 12.83 9.15
CA LYS A 161 20.99 13.47 8.17
C LYS A 161 20.39 12.46 7.22
N ASP A 162 19.12 12.66 6.87
CA ASP A 162 18.43 11.82 5.88
C ASP A 162 19.11 11.96 4.50
N LEU A 163 19.33 10.83 3.83
CA LEU A 163 19.87 10.81 2.47
C LEU A 163 18.88 11.45 1.49
N PRO A 164 19.36 12.18 0.47
CA PRO A 164 18.51 12.98 -0.42
C PRO A 164 17.50 12.16 -1.24
N GLN A 165 17.77 10.87 -1.47
CA GLN A 165 16.89 9.96 -2.21
C GLN A 165 15.73 9.40 -1.35
N LEU A 166 15.70 9.70 -0.06
CA LEU A 166 14.64 9.27 0.85
C LEU A 166 13.48 10.27 0.84
N ARG A 167 12.28 9.80 0.54
CA ARG A 167 11.06 10.63 0.56
C ARG A 167 9.97 10.00 1.40
N SER A 168 9.15 10.85 2.04
CA SER A 168 7.96 10.39 2.74
C SER A 168 6.89 9.97 1.73
N LEU A 169 6.29 8.80 1.92
CA LEU A 169 5.23 8.29 1.06
C LEU A 169 3.86 8.55 1.69
N CYS A 170 3.62 7.92 2.84
CA CYS A 170 2.38 8.06 3.58
C CYS A 170 2.62 7.64 5.03
N THR A 171 1.61 7.82 5.88
CA THR A 171 1.68 7.42 7.28
C THR A 171 0.54 6.46 7.57
N LEU A 172 0.89 5.22 7.93
CA LEU A 172 -0.08 4.25 8.41
C LEU A 172 -0.52 4.63 9.82
N LYS A 173 -1.80 4.40 10.12
CA LYS A 173 -2.38 4.69 11.43
C LYS A 173 -2.91 3.41 12.05
N ALA A 174 -2.87 3.35 13.37
CA ALA A 174 -3.51 2.32 14.18
C ALA A 174 -4.01 2.93 15.49
N ASP A 175 -5.19 2.51 15.91
CA ASP A 175 -5.66 2.73 17.28
C ASP A 175 -5.29 1.50 18.11
N LEU A 176 -4.33 1.68 19.02
CA LEU A 176 -3.82 0.63 19.89
C LEU A 176 -4.43 0.72 21.30
N SER A 177 -5.49 1.51 21.50
CA SER A 177 -6.13 1.70 22.80
C SER A 177 -6.69 0.40 23.39
N GLY A 178 -7.12 -0.55 22.54
CA GLY A 178 -7.54 -1.89 22.94
C GLY A 178 -6.43 -2.71 23.62
N LEU A 179 -5.16 -2.39 23.38
CA LEU A 179 -4.04 -3.09 24.01
C LEU A 179 -3.83 -2.73 25.48
N LYS A 180 -4.46 -1.66 26.01
CA LYS A 180 -4.27 -1.13 27.38
C LYS A 180 -4.26 -2.21 28.47
N GLY A 181 -5.17 -3.18 28.40
CA GLY A 181 -5.27 -4.26 29.39
C GLY A 181 -4.36 -5.47 29.14
N SER A 182 -3.71 -5.54 27.96
CA SER A 182 -2.90 -6.68 27.51
C SER A 182 -1.39 -6.44 27.59
N PHE A 183 -0.98 -5.24 28.00
CA PHE A 183 0.42 -4.86 28.06
C PHE A 183 1.20 -5.70 29.06
N LYS A 184 2.23 -6.38 28.56
CA LYS A 184 3.20 -7.04 29.42
C LYS A 184 4.23 -6.01 29.87
N ARG A 185 4.17 -5.68 31.16
CA ARG A 185 5.20 -4.90 31.85
C ARG A 185 6.54 -5.62 31.74
N LYS A 186 7.58 -4.89 31.35
CA LYS A 186 8.97 -5.35 31.34
C LYS A 186 9.83 -4.40 32.17
N VAL A 187 10.98 -4.89 32.59
CA VAL A 187 11.95 -4.11 33.36
C VAL A 187 13.25 -4.06 32.56
N GLY A 188 13.76 -2.85 32.36
CA GLY A 188 15.05 -2.58 31.75
C GLY A 188 15.94 -1.77 32.68
N PRO A 189 17.14 -1.36 32.22
CA PRO A 189 18.12 -0.69 33.08
C PRO A 189 17.62 0.63 33.69
N GLY A 190 16.73 1.35 32.98
CA GLY A 190 16.16 2.61 33.42
C GLY A 190 14.80 2.50 34.13
N GLY A 191 14.33 1.28 34.43
CA GLY A 191 13.04 1.04 35.07
C GLY A 191 12.05 0.30 34.16
N GLU A 192 10.76 0.48 34.43
CA GLU A 192 9.70 -0.23 33.72
C GLU A 192 9.50 0.29 32.29
N TYR A 193 9.19 -0.61 31.37
CA TYR A 193 8.83 -0.27 30.00
C TYR A 193 7.77 -1.24 29.44
N TYR A 194 7.16 -0.83 28.34
CA TYR A 194 6.13 -1.57 27.63
C TYR A 194 6.57 -1.81 26.19
N ARG A 195 6.31 -3.01 25.67
CA ARG A 195 6.57 -3.37 24.27
C ARG A 195 5.26 -3.64 23.55
N VAL A 196 5.07 -2.96 22.42
CA VAL A 196 4.03 -3.26 21.44
C VAL A 196 4.68 -4.00 20.28
N ASP A 197 4.19 -5.19 19.96
CA ASP A 197 4.50 -5.88 18.72
C ASP A 197 3.40 -5.61 17.69
N PHE A 198 3.79 -5.24 16.48
CA PHE A 198 2.88 -4.99 15.37
C PHE A 198 3.48 -5.45 14.06
N ARG A 199 2.67 -5.44 13.01
CA ARG A 199 3.06 -5.83 11.66
C ARG A 199 2.72 -4.69 10.73
N VAL A 200 3.61 -4.42 9.78
CA VAL A 200 3.29 -3.63 8.60
C VAL A 200 3.00 -4.62 7.49
N ALA A 201 1.78 -4.59 6.96
CA ALA A 201 1.34 -5.43 5.86
C ALA A 201 1.19 -4.56 4.62
N VAL A 202 1.95 -4.88 3.57
CA VAL A 202 1.87 -4.29 2.23
C VAL A 202 1.37 -5.37 1.29
N ARG A 203 0.25 -5.14 0.63
CA ARG A 203 -0.39 -6.13 -0.26
C ARG A 203 -0.88 -5.49 -1.54
N PHE A 204 -1.03 -6.29 -2.59
CA PHE A 204 -1.66 -5.86 -3.83
C PHE A 204 -3.18 -6.09 -3.74
N GLY A 205 -3.96 -5.01 -3.71
CA GLY A 205 -5.41 -5.03 -3.55
C GLY A 205 -6.13 -4.75 -4.86
N GLY A 206 -6.12 -5.72 -5.78
CA GLY A 206 -6.73 -5.59 -7.11
C GLY A 206 -5.84 -4.80 -8.06
N THR A 207 -6.07 -3.49 -8.20
CA THR A 207 -5.30 -2.64 -9.12
C THR A 207 -4.24 -1.79 -8.43
N GLN A 208 -4.24 -1.71 -7.10
CA GLN A 208 -3.43 -0.77 -6.32
C GLN A 208 -2.70 -1.48 -5.17
N LEU A 209 -1.53 -0.97 -4.79
CA LEU A 209 -0.84 -1.43 -3.60
C LEU A 209 -1.49 -0.80 -2.36
N GLN A 210 -1.71 -1.60 -1.33
CA GLN A 210 -2.36 -1.22 -0.08
C GLN A 210 -1.42 -1.51 1.07
N ALA A 211 -1.37 -0.63 2.06
CA ALA A 211 -0.62 -0.84 3.28
C ALA A 211 -1.51 -0.62 4.52
N ARG A 212 -1.29 -1.42 5.56
CA ARG A 212 -1.96 -1.27 6.86
C ARG A 212 -1.08 -1.79 7.99
N LEU A 213 -1.43 -1.40 9.20
CA LEU A 213 -0.86 -1.97 10.42
C LEU A 213 -1.74 -3.12 10.92
N GLN A 214 -1.12 -4.13 11.52
CA GLN A 214 -1.82 -5.24 12.18
C GLN A 214 -1.19 -5.53 13.54
N TRP A 215 -1.99 -5.87 14.55
CA TRP A 215 -1.52 -6.21 15.90
C TRP A 215 -2.41 -7.27 16.52
N ASP A 216 -1.93 -7.96 17.55
CA ASP A 216 -2.70 -8.97 18.27
C ASP A 216 -3.26 -8.37 19.57
N GLU A 217 -4.58 -8.35 19.71
CA GLU A 217 -5.29 -7.91 20.91
C GLU A 217 -5.99 -9.11 21.54
N GLY A 218 -5.49 -9.59 22.69
CA GLY A 218 -6.07 -10.75 23.37
C GLY A 218 -6.08 -12.04 22.53
N GLY A 219 -5.13 -12.20 21.60
CA GLY A 219 -5.08 -13.34 20.67
C GLY A 219 -5.90 -13.16 19.39
N VAL A 220 -6.60 -12.03 19.23
CA VAL A 220 -7.35 -11.68 18.02
C VAL A 220 -6.52 -10.72 17.17
N LEU A 221 -6.34 -11.03 15.89
CA LEU A 221 -5.69 -10.14 14.94
C LEU A 221 -6.59 -8.93 14.68
N ARG A 222 -6.07 -7.74 14.96
CA ARG A 222 -6.67 -6.44 14.65
C ARG A 222 -5.89 -5.77 13.54
N GLU A 223 -6.57 -4.89 12.81
CA GLU A 223 -5.99 -4.15 11.70
C GLU A 223 -6.37 -2.68 11.75
N GLY A 224 -5.45 -1.82 11.32
CA GLY A 224 -5.69 -0.39 11.14
C GLY A 224 -6.34 -0.11 9.79
N PRO A 225 -6.76 1.16 9.57
CA PRO A 225 -7.31 1.59 8.29
C PRO A 225 -6.34 1.31 7.12
N VAL A 226 -6.94 0.97 5.98
CA VAL A 226 -6.20 0.72 4.74
C VAL A 226 -5.71 2.03 4.15
N THR A 227 -4.42 2.11 3.84
CA THR A 227 -3.84 3.22 3.09
C THR A 227 -3.53 2.75 1.67
N ILE A 228 -4.07 3.46 0.67
CA ILE A 228 -3.76 3.21 -0.74
C ILE A 228 -2.43 3.88 -1.09
N ILE A 229 -1.50 3.13 -1.67
CA ILE A 229 -0.22 3.65 -2.15
C ILE A 229 -0.42 4.16 -3.59
N PRO A 230 -0.04 5.41 -3.92
CA PRO A 230 -0.29 5.98 -5.23
C PRO A 230 0.38 5.19 -6.37
N ASN A 231 -0.33 5.06 -7.49
CA ASN A 231 0.11 4.30 -8.66
C ASN A 231 1.39 4.82 -9.30
N ALA A 232 1.75 6.10 -9.13
CA ALA A 232 2.98 6.68 -9.70
C ALA A 232 4.27 6.04 -9.17
N ILE A 233 4.17 5.33 -8.04
CA ILE A 233 5.28 4.71 -7.32
C ILE A 233 5.43 3.23 -7.71
N ILE A 234 4.46 2.70 -8.48
CA ILE A 234 4.30 1.28 -8.83
C ILE A 234 4.32 1.07 -10.35
#